data_AF-A0A954WNG6-F1
#
_entry.id   AF-A0A954WNG6-F1
#
_cell.length_a   1.000
_cell.length_b   1.000
_cell.length_c   1.000
_cell.angle_alpha   90.00
_cell.angle_beta   90.00
_cell.angle_gamma   90.00
#
_symmetry.space_group_name_H-M   'P 1'
#
loop_
_entity.id
_entity.type
_entity.pdbx_description
1 polymer ?
#
loop_
_entity_poly.entity_id
_entity_poly.type
_entity_poly.pdbx_seq_one_letter_code
_entity_poly.pdbx_strand_id
1 'polypeptide(L)'
;MWQRRIVSRNQSTRILIERIQGGDEAAKNELYHRCFVPVLFLVRVNLGRKLRAKLESWDIAQEALLKSLRDLEQFRYETNDAFRRYLSRKVIEVIRDQADYWSAAKRDV
;
A
#
# COMPACT_ATOMS: atom_id res chain seq x y z
N MET A 1 -31.09 -15.86 22.51
CA MET A 1 -31.64 -14.82 21.62
C MET A 1 -30.45 -14.16 20.92
N TRP A 2 -30.24 -14.51 19.65
CA TRP A 2 -29.45 -13.91 18.54
C TRP A 2 -28.17 -13.08 18.88
N GLN A 3 -27.01 -13.21 18.24
CA GLN A 3 -26.67 -13.73 16.92
C GLN A 3 -25.14 -13.93 16.81
N ARG A 4 -24.75 -14.99 16.11
CA ARG A 4 -23.39 -15.30 15.61
C ARG A 4 -22.67 -14.05 15.08
N ARG A 5 -21.47 -13.75 15.59
CA ARG A 5 -20.43 -13.04 14.82
C ARG A 5 -19.42 -14.07 14.35
N ILE A 6 -19.79 -14.84 13.33
CA ILE A 6 -18.78 -15.49 12.49
C ILE A 6 -18.07 -14.32 11.81
N VAL A 7 -16.93 -13.91 12.38
CA VAL A 7 -15.99 -13.02 11.71
C VAL A 7 -15.61 -13.76 10.44
N SER A 8 -16.22 -13.38 9.31
CA SER A 8 -15.88 -13.97 8.03
C SER A 8 -14.41 -13.63 7.76
N ARG A 9 -13.56 -14.65 7.95
CA ARG A 9 -12.10 -14.55 8.03
C ARG A 9 -11.44 -14.32 6.66
N ASN A 10 -12.23 -13.93 5.66
CA ASN A 10 -11.76 -13.59 4.32
C ASN A 10 -12.78 -12.68 3.62
N GLN A 11 -12.94 -11.44 4.11
CA GLN A 11 -13.72 -10.43 3.42
C GLN A 11 -13.09 -10.12 2.06
N SER A 12 -13.87 -9.81 1.03
CA SER A 12 -13.29 -9.35 -0.23
C SER A 12 -12.56 -8.01 0.00
N THR A 13 -11.51 -7.74 -0.80
CA THR A 13 -10.79 -6.47 -0.73
C THR A 13 -11.72 -5.28 -0.93
N ARG A 14 -12.75 -5.44 -1.77
CA ARG A 14 -13.80 -4.44 -1.97
C ARG A 14 -14.56 -4.11 -0.68
N ILE A 15 -14.99 -5.12 0.09
CA ILE A 15 -15.71 -4.91 1.35
C ILE A 15 -14.82 -4.19 2.37
N LEU A 16 -13.52 -4.50 2.41
CA LEU A 16 -12.59 -3.78 3.27
C LEU A 16 -12.48 -2.30 2.88
N ILE A 17 -12.39 -2.00 1.59
CA ILE A 17 -12.35 -0.61 1.10
C ILE A 17 -13.65 0.13 1.44
N GLU A 18 -14.81 -0.48 1.22
CA GLU A 18 -16.12 0.12 1.55
C GLU A 18 -16.23 0.43 3.05
N ARG A 19 -15.74 -0.47 3.92
CA ARG A 19 -15.69 -0.24 5.38
C ARG A 19 -14.72 0.88 5.75
N ILE A 20 -13.56 0.94 5.12
CA ILE A 20 -12.56 2.01 5.32
C ILE A 20 -13.18 3.38 4.98
N GLN A 21 -13.91 3.46 3.86
CA GLN A 21 -14.63 4.68 3.46
C GLN A 21 -15.75 5.07 4.44
N GLY A 22 -16.30 4.09 5.17
CA GLY A 22 -17.21 4.30 6.29
C GLY A 22 -16.53 4.63 7.63
N GLY A 23 -15.20 4.80 7.67
CA GLY A 23 -14.45 5.15 8.89
C GLY A 23 -14.01 3.96 9.75
N ASP A 24 -14.06 2.73 9.24
CA ASP A 24 -13.67 1.53 10.00
C ASP A 24 -12.14 1.34 10.02
N GLU A 25 -11.51 1.77 11.12
CA GLU A 25 -10.06 1.63 11.35
C GLU A 25 -9.61 0.16 11.44
N ALA A 26 -10.46 -0.76 11.90
CA ALA A 26 -10.10 -2.18 11.92
C ALA A 26 -9.99 -2.75 10.51
N ALA A 27 -10.82 -2.27 9.58
CA ALA A 27 -10.71 -2.61 8.16
C ALA A 27 -9.43 -2.06 7.52
N LYS A 28 -8.94 -0.87 7.93
CA LYS A 28 -7.64 -0.34 7.50
C LYS A 28 -6.51 -1.28 7.92
N ASN A 29 -6.50 -1.73 9.18
CA ASN A 29 -5.47 -2.64 9.68
C ASN A 29 -5.52 -4.02 8.98
N GLU A 30 -6.73 -4.56 8.74
CA GLU A 30 -6.89 -5.82 8.00
C GLU A 30 -6.35 -5.70 6.56
N LEU A 31 -6.66 -4.59 5.88
CA LEU A 31 -6.18 -4.35 4.53
C LEU A 31 -4.66 -4.14 4.48
N TYR A 32 -4.09 -3.44 5.47
CA TYR A 32 -2.64 -3.29 5.62
C TYR A 32 -1.94 -4.65 5.67
N HIS A 33 -2.34 -5.53 6.59
CA HIS A 33 -1.71 -6.84 6.76
C HIS A 33 -1.86 -7.71 5.51
N ARG A 34 -3.03 -7.66 4.86
CA ARG A 34 -3.28 -8.39 3.61
C ARG A 34 -2.36 -7.93 2.47
N CYS A 35 -2.13 -6.63 2.36
CA CYS A 35 -1.40 -6.04 1.24
C CYS A 35 0.10 -5.91 1.48
N PHE A 36 0.58 -6.06 2.72
CA PHE A 36 1.98 -5.85 3.07
C PHE A 36 2.94 -6.72 2.24
N VAL A 37 2.75 -8.04 2.25
CA VAL A 37 3.64 -8.96 1.53
C VAL A 37 3.60 -8.74 0.00
N PRO A 38 2.42 -8.61 -0.65
CA PRO A 38 2.35 -8.24 -2.06
C PRO A 38 3.05 -6.92 -2.40
N VAL A 39 2.88 -5.88 -1.59
CA VAL A 39 3.52 -4.59 -1.82
C VAL A 39 5.03 -4.68 -1.63
N LEU A 40 5.51 -5.37 -0.61
CA LEU A 40 6.94 -5.61 -0.40
C LEU A 40 7.57 -6.35 -1.59
N PHE A 41 6.86 -7.32 -2.18
CA PHE A 41 7.31 -7.97 -3.40
C PHE A 41 7.43 -6.98 -4.57
N LEU A 42 6.39 -6.15 -4.80
CA LEU A 42 6.42 -5.12 -5.84
C LEU A 42 7.59 -4.14 -5.64
N VAL A 43 7.84 -3.69 -4.40
CA VAL A 43 8.99 -2.84 -4.08
C VAL A 43 10.29 -3.56 -4.47
N ARG A 44 10.48 -4.81 -4.03
CA ARG A 44 11.70 -5.56 -4.32
C ARG A 44 11.93 -5.78 -5.82
N VAL A 45 10.88 -5.93 -6.62
CA VAL A 45 11.02 -6.07 -8.07
C VAL A 45 11.39 -4.75 -8.73
N ASN A 46 10.86 -3.63 -8.25
CA ASN A 46 11.04 -2.31 -8.87
C ASN A 46 12.23 -1.51 -8.31
N LEU A 47 12.77 -1.89 -7.15
CA LEU A 47 13.88 -1.18 -6.53
C LEU A 47 15.19 -1.49 -7.29
N GLY A 48 15.75 -0.48 -7.95
CA GLY A 48 17.04 -0.61 -8.63
C GLY A 48 18.20 -0.87 -7.66
N ARG A 49 19.29 -1.49 -8.15
CA ARG A 49 20.48 -1.84 -7.33
C ARG A 49 21.04 -0.67 -6.52
N LYS A 50 21.09 0.52 -7.11
CA LYS A 50 21.63 1.74 -6.47
C LYS A 50 20.80 2.15 -5.24
N LEU A 51 19.47 2.16 -5.37
CA LEU A 51 18.57 2.51 -4.27
C LEU A 51 18.51 1.41 -3.21
N ARG A 52 18.53 0.14 -3.61
CA ARG A 52 18.56 -0.99 -2.66
C ARG A 52 19.80 -0.98 -1.76
N ALA A 53 20.91 -0.36 -2.18
CA ALA A 53 22.09 -0.19 -1.35
C ALA A 53 21.99 0.97 -0.33
N LYS A 54 20.90 1.75 -0.37
CA LYS A 54 20.68 2.94 0.46
C LYS A 54 19.39 2.90 1.27
N LEU A 55 18.45 2.04 0.88
CA LEU A 55 17.09 1.99 1.41
C LEU A 55 16.69 0.56 1.73
N GLU A 56 15.91 0.41 2.80
CA GLU A 56 15.26 -0.84 3.12
C GLU A 56 13.95 -0.99 2.33
N SER A 57 13.76 -2.16 1.71
CA SER A 57 12.52 -2.43 0.95
C SER A 57 11.27 -2.43 1.86
N TRP A 58 11.45 -2.73 3.14
CA TRP A 58 10.38 -2.74 4.13
C TRP A 58 9.86 -1.32 4.39
N ASP A 59 10.74 -0.33 4.53
CA ASP A 59 10.38 1.08 4.74
C ASP A 59 9.58 1.62 3.56
N ILE A 60 10.04 1.35 2.34
CA ILE A 60 9.34 1.78 1.11
C ILE A 60 7.95 1.11 1.03
N ALA A 61 7.86 -0.17 1.39
CA ALA A 61 6.58 -0.89 1.38
C ALA A 61 5.59 -0.31 2.40
N GLN A 62 6.08 0.01 3.60
CA GLN A 62 5.29 0.65 4.65
C GLN A 62 4.81 2.04 4.19
N GLU A 63 5.70 2.88 3.67
CA GLU A 63 5.37 4.22 3.18
C GLU A 63 4.30 4.16 2.06
N ALA A 64 4.50 3.30 1.07
CA ALA A 64 3.57 3.13 -0.04
C ALA A 64 2.18 2.68 0.44
N LEU A 65 2.11 1.76 1.40
CA LEU A 65 0.85 1.32 1.99
C LEU A 65 0.17 2.42 2.80
N LEU A 66 0.89 3.14 3.66
CA LEU A 66 0.32 4.21 4.48
C LEU A 66 -0.23 5.35 3.61
N LYS A 67 0.51 5.76 2.58
CA LYS A 67 0.02 6.73 1.56
C LYS A 67 -1.23 6.19 0.87
N SER A 68 -1.18 4.93 0.42
CA SER A 68 -2.30 4.29 -0.27
C SER A 68 -3.58 4.25 0.57
N LEU A 69 -3.48 3.85 1.85
CA LEU A 69 -4.60 3.71 2.78
C LEU A 69 -5.19 5.06 3.19
N ARG A 70 -4.37 6.12 3.27
CA ARG A 70 -4.85 7.49 3.51
C ARG A 70 -5.73 7.97 2.35
N ASP A 71 -5.30 7.71 1.13
CA ASP A 71 -5.99 8.16 -0.09
C ASP A 71 -7.20 7.26 -0.46
N LEU A 72 -7.41 6.15 0.25
CA LEU A 72 -8.50 5.20 -0.03
C LEU A 72 -9.90 5.78 0.18
N GLU A 73 -10.04 6.84 0.98
CA GLU A 73 -11.31 7.53 1.19
C GLU A 73 -11.93 8.03 -0.12
N GLN A 74 -11.09 8.36 -1.11
CA GLN A 74 -11.52 8.86 -2.42
C GLN A 74 -11.43 7.80 -3.53
N PHE A 75 -10.99 6.58 -3.21
CA PHE A 75 -10.76 5.53 -4.19
C PHE A 75 -12.07 4.97 -4.74
N ARG A 76 -12.24 4.98 -6.07
CA ARG A 76 -13.38 4.34 -6.74
C ARG A 76 -13.00 2.98 -7.31
N TYR A 77 -13.79 1.97 -6.97
CA TYR A 77 -13.58 0.60 -7.43
C TYR A 77 -14.23 0.39 -8.82
N GLU A 78 -13.46 0.58 -9.88
CA GLU A 78 -13.96 0.43 -11.27
C GLU A 78 -13.92 -1.01 -11.78
N THR A 79 -12.89 -1.78 -11.39
CA THR A 79 -12.68 -3.16 -11.84
C THR A 79 -12.04 -4.01 -10.74
N ASN A 80 -12.10 -5.34 -10.89
CA ASN A 80 -11.49 -6.28 -9.94
C ASN A 80 -9.96 -6.08 -9.78
N ASP A 81 -9.29 -5.55 -10.80
CA ASP A 81 -7.84 -5.29 -10.78
C ASP A 81 -7.48 -3.85 -10.40
N ALA A 82 -8.47 -2.95 -10.27
CA ALA A 82 -8.24 -1.52 -10.05
C ALA A 82 -7.35 -1.27 -8.82
N PHE A 83 -7.62 -1.97 -7.72
CA PHE A 83 -6.86 -1.79 -6.48
C PHE A 83 -5.41 -2.28 -6.60
N ARG A 84 -5.16 -3.41 -7.29
CA ARG A 84 -3.78 -3.89 -7.52
C ARG A 84 -2.98 -2.92 -8.37
N ARG A 85 -3.60 -2.36 -9.41
CA ARG A 85 -2.98 -1.34 -10.28
C ARG A 85 -2.69 -0.06 -9.51
N TYR A 86 -3.60 0.34 -8.63
CA TYR A 86 -3.43 1.49 -7.75
C TYR A 86 -2.24 1.32 -6.80
N LEU A 87 -2.14 0.18 -6.10
CA LEU A 87 -0.99 -0.12 -5.24
C LEU A 87 0.34 -0.12 -6.01
N SER A 88 0.36 -0.73 -7.20
CA SER A 88 1.54 -0.73 -8.06
C SER A 88 1.97 0.70 -8.41
N ARG A 89 1.01 1.57 -8.78
CA ARG A 89 1.29 2.98 -9.07
C ARG A 89 1.90 3.70 -7.85
N LYS A 90 1.32 3.51 -6.66
CA LYS A 90 1.82 4.13 -5.42
C LYS A 90 3.22 3.65 -5.05
N VAL A 91 3.55 2.38 -5.27
CA VAL A 91 4.92 1.86 -5.10
C VAL A 91 5.92 2.58 -6.03
N ILE A 92 5.57 2.75 -7.30
CA ILE A 92 6.44 3.42 -8.27
C ILE A 92 6.63 4.91 -7.94
N GLU A 93 5.56 5.57 -7.48
CA GLU A 93 5.59 6.95 -7.01
C GLU A 93 6.60 7.12 -5.86
N VAL A 94 6.49 6.32 -4.80
CA VAL A 94 7.42 6.38 -3.66
C VAL A 94 8.87 6.07 -4.07
N ILE A 95 9.10 5.08 -4.95
CA ILE A 95 10.45 4.76 -5.42
C ILE A 95 11.05 5.94 -6.20
N ARG A 96 10.24 6.67 -6.98
CA ARG A 96 10.69 7.87 -7.70
C ARG A 96 11.02 9.02 -6.75
N ASP A 97 10.15 9.29 -5.78
CA ASP A 97 10.40 10.32 -4.76
C ASP A 97 11.74 10.06 -4.04
N GLN A 98 11.99 8.80 -3.68
CA GLN A 98 13.25 8.40 -3.07
C GLN A 98 14.44 8.56 -4.04
N ALA A 99 14.27 8.18 -5.31
CA ALA A 99 15.31 8.38 -6.33
C ALA A 99 15.72 9.85 -6.48
N ASP A 100 14.73 10.74 -6.49
CA ASP A 100 14.93 12.19 -6.64
C ASP A 100 15.63 12.76 -5.39
N TYR A 101 15.18 12.37 -4.19
CA TYR A 101 15.82 12.75 -2.93
C TYR A 101 17.31 12.37 -2.89
N TRP A 102 17.65 11.11 -3.18
CA TRP A 102 19.04 10.64 -3.15
C TRP A 102 19.89 11.15 -4.31
N SER A 103 19.28 11.64 -5.39
CA SER A 103 20.00 12.28 -6.50
C SER A 103 20.29 13.75 -6.21
N ALA A 104 19.37 14.46 -5.58
CA ALA A 104 19.55 15.84 -5.13
C ALA A 104 20.60 15.93 -4.01
N ALA A 105 20.56 15.03 -3.03
CA ALA A 105 21.51 14.98 -1.92
C ALA A 105 22.99 14.81 -2.34
N LYS A 106 23.25 14.37 -3.58
CA LYS A 106 24.61 14.27 -4.14
C LYS A 106 25.11 15.56 -4.80
N ARG A 107 24.23 16.52 -5.08
CA ARG A 107 24.58 17.79 -5.74
C ARG A 107 25.02 18.87 -4.76
N ASP A 108 24.78 18.67 -3.47
CA ASP A 108 25.15 19.59 -2.37
C ASP A 108 26.52 19.24 -1.73
N VAL A 109 27.31 18.37 -2.37
CA VAL A 109 28.68 17.97 -1.98
C VAL A 109 29.63 18.24 -3.14
#